data_AF-A0A171KS20-F1
#
_entry.id   AF-A0A171KS20-F1
#
_cell.length_a   1.000
_cell.length_b   1.000
_cell.length_c   1.000
_cell.angle_alpha   90.00
_cell.angle_beta   90.00
_cell.angle_gamma   90.00
#
_symmetry.space_group_name_H-M   'P 1'
#
loop_
_entity.id
_entity.type
_entity.pdbx_description
1 polymer ?
#
loop_
_entity_poly.entity_id
_entity_poly.type
_entity_poly.pdbx_seq_one_letter_code
_entity_poly.pdbx_strand_id
1 'polypeptide(L)'
;MARQHAARLEAISDPTPPPAPRHARHGSPARQRGNRAEDRALAHLQAAGLVLLARNLQCRAGEIDLVMRDGQELVFVEVRQRSHSRHGGAAASVDAGKQRRLLATAAWFLPQIRRAHFPGREPGCRFDVLAVDGHTIHWLKSAFLS
;
A
#
# COMPACT_ATOMS: atom_id res chain seq x y z
N MET A 1 32.60 12.19 45.22
CA MET A 1 32.03 10.85 44.92
C MET A 1 30.53 10.85 45.19
N ALA A 2 29.73 11.45 44.29
CA ALA A 2 28.28 11.47 44.46
C ALA A 2 27.52 11.54 43.11
N ARG A 3 26.55 10.62 42.99
CA ARG A 3 25.21 10.75 42.37
C ARG A 3 25.02 10.64 40.84
N GLN A 4 24.20 9.63 40.50
CA GLN A 4 22.95 9.67 39.72
C GLN A 4 22.93 9.53 38.17
N HIS A 5 22.01 8.64 37.77
CA HIS A 5 21.09 8.66 36.61
C HIS A 5 21.27 7.68 35.42
N ALA A 6 20.11 7.08 35.07
CA ALA A 6 19.70 6.37 33.85
C ALA A 6 20.23 4.93 33.69
N ALA A 7 19.54 3.87 34.12
CA ALA A 7 18.20 3.40 33.75
C ALA A 7 17.98 3.25 32.24
N ARG A 8 17.83 1.97 31.83
CA ARG A 8 16.77 1.49 30.93
C ARG A 8 16.90 1.88 29.45
N LEU A 9 17.25 0.89 28.62
CA LEU A 9 16.56 0.48 27.38
C LEU A 9 17.38 -0.54 26.55
N GLU A 10 17.89 -1.60 27.19
CA GLU A 10 18.20 -2.84 26.45
C GLU A 10 16.93 -3.69 26.40
N ALA A 11 15.99 -3.32 25.53
CA ALA A 11 14.88 -4.15 25.06
C ALA A 11 13.94 -3.32 24.16
N ILE A 12 14.29 -3.16 22.88
CA ILE A 12 13.29 -3.05 21.79
C ILE A 12 13.85 -3.95 20.68
N SER A 13 13.80 -5.27 20.88
CA SER A 13 12.94 -6.17 20.08
C SER A 13 12.94 -5.81 18.59
N ASP A 14 13.41 -6.76 17.79
CA ASP A 14 13.23 -6.82 16.34
C ASP A 14 11.91 -6.17 15.91
N PRO A 15 11.90 -5.37 14.84
CA PRO A 15 10.63 -4.94 14.27
C PRO A 15 9.83 -6.20 13.94
N THR A 16 8.71 -6.39 14.65
CA THR A 16 7.77 -7.46 14.35
C THR A 16 7.54 -7.46 12.85
N PRO A 17 7.86 -8.55 12.14
CA PRO A 17 7.63 -8.61 10.71
C PRO A 17 6.16 -8.27 10.45
N PRO A 18 5.83 -7.59 9.34
CA PRO A 18 4.45 -7.34 8.97
C PRO A 18 3.68 -8.67 9.06
N PRO A 19 2.41 -8.64 9.50
CA PRO A 19 1.64 -9.86 9.70
C PRO A 19 1.73 -10.73 8.44
N ALA A 20 2.04 -12.01 8.62
CA ALA A 20 2.11 -12.95 7.52
C ALA A 20 0.80 -12.90 6.72
N PRO A 21 0.84 -12.94 5.38
CA PRO A 21 -0.36 -13.00 4.57
C PRO A 21 -1.19 -14.21 5.01
N ARG A 22 -2.46 -13.98 5.39
CA ARG A 22 -3.33 -15.07 5.84
C ARG A 22 -3.44 -16.11 4.71
N HIS A 23 -3.04 -17.35 5.02
CA HIS A 23 -3.06 -18.49 4.11
C HIS A 23 -4.41 -18.69 3.43
N ALA A 24 -4.31 -19.02 2.13
CA ALA A 24 -5.37 -19.30 1.20
C ALA A 24 -6.33 -20.40 1.69
N ARG A 25 -7.52 -20.00 2.13
CA ARG A 25 -8.71 -20.82 1.90
C ARG A 25 -8.98 -20.76 0.39
N HIS A 26 -9.29 -21.87 -0.27
CA HIS A 26 -9.62 -21.91 -1.71
C HIS A 26 -10.53 -20.73 -2.05
N GLY A 27 -9.93 -19.68 -2.65
CA GLY A 27 -10.57 -18.38 -2.74
C GLY A 27 -11.73 -18.46 -3.72
N SER A 28 -12.84 -17.79 -3.43
CA SER A 28 -13.91 -17.61 -4.41
C SER A 28 -13.32 -17.10 -5.74
N PRO A 29 -13.94 -17.38 -6.90
CA PRO A 29 -13.44 -16.92 -8.19
C PRO A 29 -13.13 -15.42 -8.22
N ALA A 30 -13.88 -14.60 -7.47
CA ALA A 30 -13.62 -13.17 -7.31
C ALA A 30 -12.29 -12.89 -6.59
N ARG A 31 -11.98 -13.62 -5.51
CA ARG A 31 -10.71 -13.49 -4.77
C ARG A 31 -9.52 -13.88 -5.65
N GLN A 32 -9.65 -14.98 -6.39
CA GLN A 32 -8.57 -15.43 -7.30
C GLN A 32 -8.31 -14.41 -8.41
N ARG A 33 -9.37 -13.82 -8.99
CA ARG A 33 -9.20 -12.75 -9.97
C ARG A 33 -8.59 -11.49 -9.37
N GLY A 34 -8.97 -11.13 -8.14
CA GLY A 34 -8.34 -10.03 -7.38
C GLY A 34 -6.83 -10.24 -7.20
N ASN A 35 -6.42 -11.42 -6.73
CA ASN A 35 -5.01 -11.76 -6.54
C ASN A 35 -4.23 -11.66 -7.87
N ARG A 36 -4.78 -12.20 -8.97
CA ARG A 36 -4.14 -12.11 -10.29
C ARG A 36 -4.01 -10.67 -10.80
N ALA A 37 -4.99 -9.81 -10.50
CA ALA A 37 -4.92 -8.40 -10.84
C ALA A 37 -3.81 -7.69 -10.03
N GLU A 38 -3.72 -7.99 -8.73
CA GLU A 38 -2.67 -7.46 -7.84
C GLU A 38 -1.27 -7.89 -8.30
N ASP A 39 -1.07 -9.18 -8.64
CA ASP A 39 0.22 -9.68 -9.11
C ASP A 39 0.66 -9.00 -10.42
N ARG A 40 -0.29 -8.75 -11.34
CA ARG A 40 -0.01 -8.03 -12.59
C ARG A 40 0.28 -6.55 -12.36
N ALA A 41 -0.45 -5.92 -11.47
CA ALA A 41 -0.20 -4.54 -11.08
C ALA A 41 1.21 -4.40 -10.48
N LEU A 42 1.57 -5.29 -9.56
CA LEU A 42 2.89 -5.33 -8.95
C LEU A 42 3.99 -5.51 -10.02
N ALA A 43 3.86 -6.51 -10.90
CA ALA A 43 4.84 -6.75 -11.95
C ALA A 43 5.02 -5.53 -12.86
N HIS A 44 3.93 -4.84 -13.21
CA HIS A 44 3.98 -3.62 -14.02
C HIS A 44 4.70 -2.48 -13.30
N LEU A 45 4.41 -2.25 -12.02
CA LEU A 45 5.04 -1.20 -11.23
C LEU A 45 6.54 -1.47 -11.01
N GLN A 46 6.91 -2.73 -10.78
CA GLN A 46 8.32 -3.15 -10.68
C GLN A 46 9.06 -2.98 -12.00
N ALA A 47 8.43 -3.34 -13.12
CA ALA A 47 9.00 -3.10 -14.46
C ALA A 47 9.17 -1.60 -14.76
N ALA A 48 8.33 -0.74 -14.17
CA ALA A 48 8.46 0.71 -14.21
C ALA A 48 9.48 1.29 -13.20
N GLY A 49 10.18 0.44 -12.44
CA GLY A 49 11.26 0.84 -11.53
C GLY A 49 10.84 1.08 -10.08
N LEU A 50 9.57 0.85 -9.72
CA LEU A 50 9.12 1.02 -8.34
C LEU A 50 9.51 -0.19 -7.48
N VAL A 51 9.89 0.08 -6.24
CA VAL A 51 10.28 -0.97 -5.27
C VAL A 51 9.09 -1.29 -4.37
N LEU A 52 8.74 -2.58 -4.25
CA LEU A 52 7.71 -3.03 -3.33
C LEU A 52 8.17 -2.91 -1.88
N LEU A 53 7.36 -2.27 -1.03
CA LEU A 53 7.57 -2.18 0.42
C LEU A 53 6.62 -3.09 1.20
N ALA A 54 5.35 -3.16 0.79
CA ALA A 54 4.34 -4.00 1.42
C ALA A 54 3.18 -4.33 0.47
N ARG A 55 2.46 -5.41 0.76
CA ARG A 55 1.22 -5.83 0.07
C ARG A 55 0.12 -6.07 1.10
N ASN A 56 -1.13 -5.91 0.69
CA ASN A 56 -2.32 -6.27 1.45
C ASN A 56 -2.32 -5.70 2.87
N LEU A 57 -2.02 -4.40 3.02
CA LEU A 57 -2.08 -3.74 4.33
C LEU A 57 -3.54 -3.60 4.75
N GLN A 58 -3.85 -4.06 5.97
CA GLN A 58 -5.21 -4.03 6.50
C GLN A 58 -5.22 -3.53 7.94
N CYS A 59 -6.09 -2.58 8.22
CA CYS A 59 -6.38 -2.13 9.58
C CYS A 59 -7.89 -1.93 9.75
N ARG A 60 -8.31 -1.41 10.92
CA ARG A 60 -9.73 -1.12 11.18
C ARG A 60 -10.32 -0.11 10.18
N ALA A 61 -9.51 0.81 9.66
CA ALA A 61 -9.99 1.87 8.77
C ALA A 61 -10.23 1.39 7.33
N GLY A 62 -9.51 0.36 6.89
CA GLY A 62 -9.58 -0.12 5.52
C GLY A 62 -8.39 -0.98 5.12
N GLU A 63 -8.18 -1.02 3.81
CA GLU A 63 -7.15 -1.82 3.15
C GLU A 63 -6.43 -1.00 2.08
N ILE A 64 -5.14 -1.31 1.86
CA ILE A 64 -4.31 -0.83 0.75
C ILE A 64 -3.63 -2.04 0.12
N ASP A 65 -3.78 -2.20 -1.19
CA ASP A 65 -3.33 -3.40 -1.90
C ASP A 65 -1.80 -3.44 -2.01
N LEU A 66 -1.16 -2.35 -2.43
CA LEU A 66 0.30 -2.27 -2.55
C LEU A 66 0.83 -0.98 -1.95
N VAL A 67 2.02 -1.07 -1.36
CA VAL A 67 2.83 0.08 -0.98
C VAL A 67 4.16 -0.02 -1.70
N MET A 68 4.47 1.00 -2.49
CA MET A 68 5.65 1.07 -3.33
C MET A 68 6.52 2.27 -2.95
N ARG A 69 7.77 2.23 -3.36
CA ARG A 69 8.70 3.36 -3.34
C ARG A 69 9.05 3.76 -4.77
N ASP A 70 8.88 5.04 -5.07
CA ASP A 70 9.23 5.68 -6.34
C ASP A 70 10.27 6.76 -6.06
N GLY A 71 11.56 6.42 -6.16
CA GLY A 71 12.63 7.33 -5.74
C GLY A 71 12.57 7.66 -4.23
N GLN A 72 12.18 8.89 -3.91
CA GLN A 72 11.99 9.40 -2.54
C GLN A 72 10.51 9.44 -2.11
N GLU A 73 9.58 9.08 -3.00
CA GLU A 73 8.15 9.07 -2.72
C GLU A 73 7.71 7.70 -2.16
N LEU A 74 6.75 7.76 -1.24
CA LEU A 74 5.98 6.63 -0.76
C LEU A 74 4.64 6.59 -1.50
N VAL A 75 4.39 5.50 -2.21
CA VAL A 75 3.22 5.37 -3.10
C VAL A 75 2.28 4.31 -2.56
N PHE A 76 1.06 4.71 -2.22
CA PHE A 76 -0.02 3.80 -1.83
C PHE A 76 -0.87 3.51 -3.07
N VAL A 77 -1.04 2.23 -3.40
CA VAL A 77 -1.72 1.83 -4.64
C VAL A 77 -2.96 1.00 -4.33
N GLU A 78 -4.09 1.42 -4.90
CA GLU A 78 -5.30 0.60 -5.02
C GLU A 78 -5.30 -0.09 -6.39
N VAL A 79 -5.52 -1.40 -6.40
CA VAL A 79 -5.60 -2.22 -7.61
C VAL A 79 -7.06 -2.57 -7.90
N ARG A 80 -7.50 -2.28 -9.12
CA ARG A 80 -8.90 -2.49 -9.53
C ARG A 80 -8.96 -3.44 -10.71
N GLN A 81 -9.62 -4.58 -10.56
CA GLN A 81 -9.99 -5.40 -11.71
C GLN A 81 -11.27 -4.83 -12.34
N ARG A 82 -11.25 -4.48 -13.63
CA ARG A 82 -12.46 -4.10 -14.36
C ARG A 82 -13.13 -5.35 -14.92
N SER A 83 -14.46 -5.41 -14.78
CA SER A 83 -15.29 -6.46 -15.40
C SER A 83 -15.97 -5.98 -16.68
N HIS A 84 -16.26 -4.67 -16.81
CA HIS A 84 -16.85 -4.06 -18.01
C HIS A 84 -16.35 -2.62 -18.22
N SER A 85 -16.27 -2.20 -19.47
CA SER A 85 -15.73 -0.92 -19.94
C SER A 85 -16.63 0.31 -19.70
N ARG A 86 -17.80 0.17 -19.04
CA ARG A 86 -18.76 1.28 -18.92
C ARG A 86 -18.55 2.13 -17.65
N HIS A 87 -18.21 3.41 -17.91
CA HIS A 87 -18.21 4.61 -17.06
C HIS A 87 -17.05 4.85 -16.06
N GLY A 88 -16.62 6.12 -16.00
CA GLY A 88 -15.85 6.74 -14.91
C GLY A 88 -14.32 6.83 -15.06
N GLY A 89 -13.68 5.89 -15.74
CA GLY A 89 -12.22 5.78 -15.73
C GLY A 89 -11.66 5.27 -14.39
N ALA A 90 -10.34 5.09 -14.29
CA ALA A 90 -9.70 4.53 -13.10
C ALA A 90 -9.91 5.39 -11.84
N ALA A 91 -9.82 6.72 -11.98
CA ALA A 91 -10.03 7.67 -10.87
C ALA A 91 -11.44 7.56 -10.27
N ALA A 92 -12.48 7.59 -11.11
CA ALA A 92 -13.87 7.54 -10.62
C ALA A 92 -14.25 6.18 -10.03
N SER A 93 -13.42 5.14 -10.21
CA SER A 93 -13.60 3.86 -9.54
C SER A 93 -13.22 3.89 -8.05
N VAL A 94 -12.56 4.97 -7.61
CA VAL A 94 -12.19 5.25 -6.21
C VAL A 94 -12.97 6.48 -5.75
N ASP A 95 -14.20 6.25 -5.30
CA ASP A 95 -15.08 7.28 -4.78
C ASP A 95 -14.53 7.95 -3.50
N ALA A 96 -15.16 9.05 -3.08
CA ALA A 96 -14.76 9.79 -1.88
C ALA A 96 -14.80 8.93 -0.58
N GLY A 97 -15.65 7.90 -0.54
CA GLY A 97 -15.70 6.96 0.59
C GLY A 97 -14.50 6.02 0.62
N LYS A 98 -14.02 5.56 -0.53
CA LYS A 98 -12.81 4.75 -0.67
C LYS A 98 -11.57 5.60 -0.46
N GLN A 99 -11.51 6.83 -0.99
CA GLN A 99 -10.40 7.77 -0.74
C GLN A 99 -10.19 8.02 0.76
N ARG A 100 -11.26 8.32 1.51
CA ARG A 100 -11.17 8.50 2.97
C ARG A 100 -10.62 7.27 3.70
N ARG A 101 -11.02 6.07 3.26
CA ARG A 101 -10.51 4.80 3.83
C ARG A 101 -9.04 4.58 3.51
N LEU A 102 -8.61 4.88 2.27
CA LEU A 102 -7.22 4.79 1.86
C LEU A 102 -6.35 5.77 2.66
N LEU A 103 -6.77 7.03 2.81
CA LEU A 103 -6.07 8.04 3.60
C LEU A 103 -5.92 7.62 5.07
N ALA A 104 -7.02 7.16 5.69
CA ALA A 104 -6.98 6.70 7.08
C ALA A 104 -6.11 5.45 7.27
N THR A 105 -6.12 4.52 6.29
CA THR A 105 -5.27 3.32 6.31
C THR A 105 -3.80 3.69 6.13
N ALA A 106 -3.48 4.60 5.22
CA ALA A 106 -2.13 5.09 5.01
C ALA A 106 -1.60 5.81 6.27
N ALA A 107 -2.38 6.69 6.87
CA ALA A 107 -2.02 7.38 8.11
C ALA A 107 -1.70 6.42 9.26
N TRP A 108 -2.45 5.30 9.35
CA TRP A 108 -2.20 4.26 10.35
C TRP A 108 -0.83 3.59 10.18
N PHE A 109 -0.42 3.29 8.95
CA PHE A 109 0.83 2.57 8.68
C PHE A 109 2.05 3.48 8.44
N LEU A 110 1.83 4.76 8.12
CA LEU A 110 2.88 5.70 7.74
C LEU A 110 4.04 5.78 8.76
N PRO A 111 3.83 5.87 10.08
CA PRO A 111 4.95 5.95 11.04
C PRO A 111 5.87 4.72 10.98
N GLN A 112 5.30 3.52 10.85
CA GLN A 112 6.05 2.27 10.76
C GLN A 112 6.84 2.18 9.46
N ILE A 113 6.20 2.47 8.33
CA ILE A 113 6.80 2.41 7.00
C ILE A 113 7.93 3.45 6.87
N ARG A 114 7.68 4.68 7.35
CA ARG A 114 8.68 5.75 7.36
C ARG A 114 9.91 5.34 8.16
N ARG A 115 9.73 4.83 9.39
CA ARG A 115 10.85 4.39 10.22
C ARG A 115 11.68 3.28 9.56
N ALA A 116 11.02 2.34 8.87
CA ALA A 116 11.68 1.20 8.25
C ALA A 116 12.40 1.55 6.92
N HIS A 117 11.83 2.42 6.09
CA HIS A 117 12.28 2.62 4.71
C HIS A 117 12.76 4.04 4.41
N PHE A 118 12.50 4.98 5.31
CA PHE A 118 12.83 6.41 5.18
C PHE A 118 13.41 6.95 6.51
N PRO A 119 14.51 6.37 7.04
CA PRO A 119 15.08 6.83 8.30
C PRO A 119 15.58 8.28 8.18
N GLY A 120 15.14 9.13 9.12
CA GLY A 120 15.57 10.53 9.18
C GLY A 120 14.97 11.45 8.11
N ARG A 121 13.98 11.00 7.32
CA ARG A 121 13.35 11.81 6.27
C ARG A 121 11.84 11.62 6.23
N GLU A 122 11.13 12.66 5.80
CA GLU A 122 9.69 12.58 5.49
C GLU A 122 9.52 12.34 3.98
N PRO A 123 8.97 11.18 3.55
CA PRO A 123 8.70 10.96 2.14
C PRO A 123 7.49 11.78 1.67
N GLY A 124 7.55 12.26 0.43
CA GLY A 124 6.34 12.67 -0.28
C GLY A 124 5.40 11.46 -0.41
N CYS A 125 4.11 11.65 -0.14
CA CYS A 125 3.12 10.58 -0.25
C CYS A 125 2.28 10.78 -1.50
N ARG A 126 2.05 9.69 -2.24
CA ARG A 126 1.22 9.68 -3.46
C ARG A 126 0.24 8.53 -3.40
N PHE A 127 -0.98 8.75 -3.88
CA PHE A 127 -1.99 7.70 -4.03
C PHE A 127 -2.21 7.41 -5.51
N ASP A 128 -1.90 6.19 -5.92
CA ASP A 128 -2.05 5.74 -7.29
C ASP A 128 -3.23 4.77 -7.39
N VAL A 129 -3.87 4.74 -8.56
CA VAL A 129 -4.86 3.72 -8.90
C VAL A 129 -4.39 2.98 -10.12
N LEU A 130 -4.36 1.65 -10.04
CA LEU A 130 -3.95 0.81 -11.14
C LEU A 130 -5.10 -0.13 -11.51
N ALA A 131 -5.74 0.16 -12.64
CA ALA A 131 -6.87 -0.61 -13.14
C ALA A 131 -6.39 -1.63 -14.18
N VAL A 132 -6.76 -2.89 -13.97
CA VAL A 132 -6.48 -4.02 -14.86
C VAL A 132 -7.74 -4.31 -15.67
N ASP A 133 -7.66 -4.15 -16.99
CA ASP A 133 -8.75 -4.38 -17.94
C ASP A 133 -8.28 -5.35 -19.03
N GLY A 134 -8.68 -6.61 -18.94
CA GLY A 134 -8.14 -7.66 -19.80
C GLY A 134 -6.61 -7.68 -19.69
N HIS A 135 -5.91 -7.46 -20.81
CA HIS A 135 -4.44 -7.39 -20.85
C HIS A 135 -3.88 -5.99 -20.60
N THR A 136 -4.72 -4.96 -20.64
CA THR A 136 -4.32 -3.56 -20.49
C THR A 136 -4.22 -3.18 -19.02
N ILE A 137 -3.22 -2.35 -18.72
CA ILE A 137 -3.06 -1.69 -17.42
C ILE A 137 -3.24 -0.19 -17.62
N HIS A 138 -4.13 0.40 -16.82
CA HIS A 138 -4.32 1.83 -16.71
C HIS A 138 -3.79 2.28 -15.35
N TRP A 139 -2.61 2.91 -15.35
CA TRP A 139 -2.00 3.43 -14.15
C TRP A 139 -2.22 4.95 -14.08
N LEU A 140 -3.02 5.37 -13.10
CA LEU A 140 -3.22 6.77 -12.77
C LEU A 140 -2.35 7.13 -11.56
N LYS A 141 -1.30 7.92 -11.81
CA LYS A 141 -0.48 8.51 -10.75
C LYS A 141 -1.22 9.66 -10.09
N SER A 142 -1.06 9.82 -8.77
CA SER A 142 -1.71 10.91 -8.00
C SER A 142 -3.23 10.97 -8.27
N ALA A 143 -3.89 9.82 -8.22
CA ALA A 143 -5.30 9.66 -8.57
C ALA A 143 -6.23 10.54 -7.72
N PHE A 144 -5.78 10.90 -6.51
CA PHE A 144 -6.42 11.90 -5.66
C PHE A 144 -5.38 12.57 -4.76
N LEU A 145 -5.73 13.74 -4.23
CA LEU A 145 -4.91 14.50 -3.31
C LEU A 145 -4.98 13.90 -1.89
N SER A 146 -3.85 13.93 -1.20
CA SER A 146 -3.71 13.50 0.20
C SER A 146 -3.30 14.64 1.10
#